data_AF-V9F9K5-F1
#
_entry.id   AF-V9F9K5-F1
#
_cell.length_a   1.000
_cell.length_b   1.000
_cell.length_c   1.000
_cell.angle_alpha   90.00
_cell.angle_beta   90.00
_cell.angle_gamma   90.00
#
_symmetry.space_group_name_H-M   'P 1'
#
loop_
_entity.id
_entity.type
_entity.pdbx_description
1 polymer ?
#
loop_
_entity_poly.entity_id
_entity_poly.type
_entity_poly.pdbx_seq_one_letter_code
_entity_poly.pdbx_strand_id
1 'polypeptide(L)'
;MLWNGTFHRVAKDFVLPSGTVRVVWQQWCGGQPPLRLLTKHDMSSRLKKVRLSELRRVMLLIKALLTQEELKRARSSSDAAGLLFEQIKGRLPFASSSGKGRSRILDQLSLRTLAYERKALHN
;
A
#
# COMPACT_ATOMS: atom_id res chain seq x y z
N MET A 1 21.34 -4.65 -3.34
CA MET A 1 22.18 -3.73 -4.12
C MET A 1 23.00 -2.88 -3.18
N LEU A 2 24.23 -2.53 -3.53
CA LEU A 2 25.10 -1.73 -2.66
C LEU A 2 25.14 -0.28 -3.16
N TRP A 3 24.75 0.69 -2.34
CA TRP A 3 25.00 2.12 -2.62
C TRP A 3 25.77 2.71 -1.46
N ASN A 4 26.82 3.49 -1.75
CA ASN A 4 27.65 4.15 -0.74
C ASN A 4 28.10 3.18 0.38
N GLY A 5 28.46 1.94 0.03
CA GLY A 5 28.88 0.90 0.98
C GLY A 5 27.77 0.30 1.86
N THR A 6 26.51 0.70 1.67
CA THR A 6 25.36 0.17 2.42
C THR A 6 24.51 -0.74 1.55
N PHE A 7 24.05 -1.86 2.11
CA PHE A 7 23.14 -2.76 1.40
C PHE A 7 21.70 -2.22 1.43
N HIS A 8 21.08 -2.18 0.25
CA HIS A 8 19.69 -1.80 0.02
C HIS A 8 18.94 -2.91 -0.71
N ARG A 9 17.65 -3.07 -0.38
CA ARG A 9 16.80 -4.12 -0.97
C ARG A 9 16.34 -3.83 -2.41
N VAL A 10 16.44 -2.58 -2.86
CA VAL A 10 16.04 -2.13 -4.21
C VAL A 10 17.19 -1.41 -4.92
N ALA A 11 16.95 -0.87 -6.12
CA ALA A 11 17.87 -0.04 -6.91
C ALA A 11 17.70 1.48 -6.65
N LYS A 12 18.71 2.31 -6.94
CA LYS A 12 18.74 3.73 -6.48
C LYS A 12 17.62 4.54 -7.13
N ASP A 13 17.34 4.19 -8.37
CA ASP A 13 16.28 4.66 -9.23
C ASP A 13 14.93 3.98 -8.97
N PHE A 14 14.85 2.98 -8.08
CA PHE A 14 13.61 2.24 -7.77
C PHE A 14 12.41 3.18 -7.59
N VAL A 15 11.35 2.89 -8.34
CA VAL A 15 10.12 3.67 -8.35
C VAL A 15 9.12 2.97 -7.44
N LEU A 16 8.65 3.69 -6.42
CA LEU A 16 7.54 3.20 -5.61
C LEU A 16 6.27 3.12 -6.47
N PRO A 17 5.46 2.06 -6.31
CA PRO A 17 4.24 1.95 -7.08
C PRO A 17 3.34 3.15 -6.87
N SER A 18 2.81 3.62 -7.99
CA SER A 18 1.69 4.53 -8.05
C SER A 18 0.47 3.77 -8.57
N GLY A 19 -0.72 4.31 -8.34
CA GLY A 19 -1.96 3.69 -8.76
C GLY A 19 -2.91 3.43 -7.60
N THR A 20 -3.72 2.39 -7.77
CA THR A 20 -4.85 2.09 -6.91
C THR A 20 -4.42 1.30 -5.67
N VAL A 21 -5.26 1.28 -4.64
CA VAL A 21 -4.99 0.53 -3.41
C VAL A 21 -4.72 -0.93 -3.70
N ARG A 22 -5.49 -1.53 -4.60
CA ARG A 22 -5.35 -2.92 -5.02
C ARG A 22 -3.95 -3.21 -5.55
N VAL A 23 -3.47 -2.42 -6.51
CA VAL A 23 -2.13 -2.59 -7.10
C VAL A 23 -1.05 -2.47 -6.04
N VAL A 24 -1.17 -1.48 -5.15
CA VAL A 24 -0.21 -1.31 -4.07
C VAL A 24 -0.26 -2.47 -3.08
N TRP A 25 -1.44 -2.97 -2.74
CA TRP A 25 -1.62 -4.13 -1.85
C TRP A 25 -1.00 -5.40 -2.44
N GLN A 26 -1.20 -5.62 -3.74
CA GLN A 26 -0.56 -6.71 -4.46
C GLN A 26 0.97 -6.61 -4.37
N GLN A 27 1.56 -5.43 -4.61
CA GLN A 27 3.00 -5.24 -4.47
C GLN A 27 3.49 -5.28 -3.01
N TRP A 28 2.66 -4.91 -2.04
CA TRP A 28 2.94 -5.01 -0.61
C TRP A 28 3.10 -6.48 -0.17
N CYS A 29 2.29 -7.36 -0.73
CA CYS A 29 2.25 -8.78 -0.41
C CYS A 29 3.15 -9.65 -1.30
N GLY A 30 3.18 -9.42 -2.61
CA GLY A 30 3.85 -10.30 -3.58
C GLY A 30 4.86 -9.60 -4.50
N GLY A 31 5.16 -8.31 -4.27
CA GLY A 31 6.15 -7.57 -5.09
C GLY A 31 7.57 -8.14 -4.97
N GLN A 32 8.48 -7.65 -5.81
CA GLN A 32 9.90 -8.04 -5.77
C GLN A 32 10.82 -6.82 -5.57
N PRO A 33 11.40 -6.65 -4.37
CA PRO A 33 10.98 -7.24 -3.10
C PRO A 33 9.59 -6.72 -2.67
N PRO A 34 8.85 -7.44 -1.82
CA PRO A 34 7.56 -6.95 -1.37
C PRO A 34 7.71 -5.65 -0.58
N LEU A 35 6.85 -4.66 -0.84
CA LEU A 35 6.99 -3.32 -0.22
C LEU A 35 6.98 -3.37 1.32
N ARG A 36 6.33 -4.37 1.91
CA ARG A 36 6.30 -4.58 3.37
C ARG A 36 7.70 -4.76 3.98
N LEU A 37 8.65 -5.26 3.20
CA LEU A 37 10.04 -5.50 3.63
C LEU A 37 10.92 -4.26 3.48
N LEU A 38 10.46 -3.25 2.73
CA LEU A 38 11.20 -2.02 2.53
C LEU A 38 11.15 -1.14 3.78
N THR A 39 12.27 -0.47 4.01
CA THR A 39 12.48 0.49 5.09
C THR A 39 12.84 1.87 4.51
N LYS A 40 12.87 2.89 5.36
CA LYS A 40 13.34 4.23 4.95
C LYS A 40 14.77 4.23 4.43
N HIS A 41 15.59 3.26 4.86
CA HIS A 41 16.99 3.15 4.44
C HIS A 41 17.09 2.63 3.02
N ASP A 42 16.09 1.90 2.53
CA ASP A 42 16.04 1.41 1.14
C ASP A 42 15.70 2.51 0.13
N MET A 43 15.33 3.72 0.58
CA MET A 43 14.85 4.80 -0.28
C MET A 43 15.92 5.89 -0.48
N SER A 44 16.22 6.18 -1.74
CA SER A 44 17.28 7.13 -2.14
C SER A 44 16.95 8.61 -1.93
N SER A 45 15.68 8.99 -1.72
CA SER A 45 15.29 10.39 -1.53
C SER A 45 14.30 10.57 -0.38
N ARG A 46 14.26 11.77 0.20
CA ARG A 46 13.29 12.13 1.25
C ARG A 46 11.85 11.94 0.78
N LEU A 47 11.55 12.31 -0.47
CA LEU A 47 10.22 12.13 -1.05
C LEU A 47 9.80 10.65 -1.09
N LYS A 48 10.69 9.77 -1.55
CA LYS A 48 10.43 8.31 -1.57
C LYS A 48 10.23 7.76 -0.15
N LYS A 49 11.00 8.23 0.84
CA LYS A 49 10.81 7.85 2.26
C LYS A 49 9.42 8.22 2.77
N VAL A 50 8.99 9.47 2.54
CA VAL A 50 7.64 9.94 2.92
C VAL A 50 6.58 9.10 2.23
N ARG A 51 6.71 8.86 0.92
CA ARG A 51 5.76 8.07 0.15
C ARG A 51 5.66 6.63 0.65
N LEU A 52 6.77 5.99 0.98
CA LEU A 52 6.78 4.65 1.59
C LEU A 52 6.06 4.64 2.95
N SER A 53 6.22 5.68 3.77
CA SER A 53 5.50 5.82 5.04
C SER A 53 3.99 5.97 4.84
N GLU A 54 3.55 6.72 3.83
CA GLU A 54 2.12 6.84 3.46
C GLU A 54 1.55 5.50 2.99
N LEU A 55 2.25 4.80 2.09
CA LEU A 55 1.87 3.47 1.61
C LEU A 55 1.71 2.51 2.78
N ARG A 56 2.73 2.41 3.64
CA ARG A 56 2.70 1.54 4.83
C ARG A 56 1.52 1.85 5.74
N ARG A 57 1.18 3.13 5.95
CA ARG A 57 0.03 3.54 6.76
C ARG A 57 -1.31 3.00 6.24
N VAL A 58 -1.53 3.06 4.92
CA VAL A 58 -2.75 2.52 4.29
C VAL A 58 -2.75 0.99 4.35
N MET A 59 -1.62 0.35 4.02
CA MET A 59 -1.52 -1.12 4.01
C MET A 59 -1.66 -1.74 5.40
N LEU A 60 -1.28 -1.03 6.47
CA LEU A 60 -1.50 -1.47 7.84
C LEU A 60 -2.97 -1.47 8.24
N LEU A 61 -3.79 -0.56 7.69
CA LEU A 61 -5.24 -0.58 7.92
C LEU A 61 -5.86 -1.82 7.27
N ILE A 62 -5.48 -2.11 6.03
CA ILE A 62 -5.91 -3.32 5.33
C ILE A 62 -5.50 -4.57 6.14
N LYS A 63 -4.25 -4.62 6.59
CA LYS A 63 -3.75 -5.73 7.41
C LYS A 63 -4.55 -5.92 8.71
N ALA A 64 -5.02 -4.84 9.34
CA ALA A 64 -5.78 -4.91 10.58
C ALA A 64 -7.19 -5.53 10.39
N LEU A 65 -7.72 -5.55 9.16
CA LEU A 65 -8.99 -6.18 8.83
C LEU A 65 -8.86 -7.68 8.52
N LEU A 66 -7.64 -8.21 8.50
CA LEU A 66 -7.35 -9.57 8.06
C LEU A 66 -6.97 -10.46 9.23
N THR A 67 -7.48 -11.69 9.20
CA THR A 67 -6.99 -12.79 10.03
C THR A 67 -5.55 -13.17 9.64
N GLN A 68 -4.86 -13.91 10.52
CA GLN A 68 -3.52 -14.40 10.21
C GLN A 68 -3.49 -15.32 8.99
N GLU A 69 -4.53 -16.14 8.80
CA GLU A 69 -4.61 -17.07 7.66
C GLU A 69 -4.85 -16.34 6.34
N GLU A 70 -5.74 -15.34 6.34
CA GLU A 70 -5.93 -14.47 5.17
C GLU A 70 -4.64 -13.71 4.82
N LEU A 71 -3.90 -13.25 5.84
CA LEU A 71 -2.64 -12.55 5.63
C LEU A 71 -1.54 -13.47 5.08
N LYS A 72 -1.47 -14.73 5.54
CA LYS A 72 -0.56 -15.74 4.97
C LYS A 72 -0.91 -16.00 3.51
N ARG A 73 -2.20 -16.18 3.19
CA ARG A 73 -2.69 -16.36 1.82
C ARG A 73 -2.37 -15.16 0.94
N ALA A 74 -2.58 -13.93 1.41
CA ALA A 74 -2.26 -12.74 0.65
C ALA A 74 -0.77 -12.69 0.27
N ARG A 75 0.12 -13.15 1.15
CA ARG A 75 1.57 -13.09 0.94
C ARG A 75 2.12 -14.21 0.07
N SER A 76 1.33 -15.22 -0.30
CA SER A 76 1.81 -16.31 -1.14
C SER A 76 2.01 -15.88 -2.59
N SER A 77 1.18 -14.95 -3.11
CA SER A 77 1.33 -14.40 -4.46
C SER A 77 0.63 -13.05 -4.62
N SER A 78 1.00 -12.33 -5.69
CA SER A 78 0.34 -11.07 -6.09
C SER A 78 -1.14 -11.30 -6.44
N ASP A 79 -1.47 -12.42 -7.07
CA ASP A 79 -2.86 -12.74 -7.43
C ASP A 79 -3.70 -13.06 -6.20
N ALA A 80 -3.17 -13.83 -5.26
CA ALA A 80 -3.84 -14.12 -3.99
C ALA A 80 -4.10 -12.84 -3.18
N ALA A 81 -3.15 -11.90 -3.17
CA ALA A 81 -3.35 -10.59 -2.58
C ALA A 81 -4.48 -9.80 -3.26
N GLY A 82 -4.55 -9.85 -4.60
CA GLY A 82 -5.58 -9.18 -5.39
C GLY A 82 -6.97 -9.75 -5.12
N LEU A 83 -7.11 -11.07 -5.08
CA LEU A 83 -8.38 -11.74 -4.76
C LEU A 83 -8.86 -11.42 -3.35
N LEU A 84 -7.96 -11.44 -2.36
CA LEU A 84 -8.32 -11.08 -1.00
C LEU A 84 -8.76 -9.61 -0.90
N PHE A 85 -8.14 -8.71 -1.66
CA PHE A 85 -8.54 -7.31 -1.69
C PHE A 85 -10.00 -7.14 -2.13
N GLU A 86 -10.41 -7.85 -3.18
CA GLU A 86 -11.80 -7.84 -3.66
C GLU A 86 -12.80 -8.29 -2.58
N GLN A 87 -12.41 -9.26 -1.75
CA GLN A 87 -13.27 -9.79 -0.68
C GLN A 87 -13.46 -8.79 0.48
N ILE A 88 -12.45 -7.96 0.76
CA ILE A 88 -12.46 -7.06 1.92
C ILE A 88 -12.76 -5.61 1.56
N LYS A 89 -12.78 -5.24 0.26
CA LYS A 89 -12.87 -3.83 -0.15
C LYS A 89 -14.10 -3.11 0.40
N GLY A 90 -15.22 -3.82 0.59
CA GLY A 90 -16.44 -3.28 1.20
C GLY A 90 -16.35 -3.04 2.72
N ARG A 91 -15.33 -3.58 3.40
CA ARG A 91 -15.08 -3.39 4.84
C ARG A 91 -14.07 -2.28 5.12
N LEU A 92 -13.46 -1.71 4.08
CA LEU A 92 -12.43 -0.69 4.28
C LEU A 92 -13.05 0.62 4.79
N PRO A 93 -12.42 1.30 5.76
CA PRO A 93 -12.97 2.48 6.42
C PRO A 93 -12.89 3.75 5.56
N PHE A 94 -12.82 3.60 4.24
CA PHE A 94 -12.71 4.70 3.30
C PHE A 94 -14.10 4.99 2.73
N ALA A 95 -14.48 6.26 2.71
CA ALA A 95 -15.81 6.65 2.27
C ALA A 95 -16.05 6.23 0.82
N SER A 96 -17.07 5.40 0.60
CA SER A 96 -17.59 5.03 -0.72
C SER A 96 -18.30 6.19 -1.42
N SER A 97 -18.43 7.36 -0.77
CA SER A 97 -18.94 8.59 -1.37
C SER A 97 -17.94 9.74 -1.22
N SER A 98 -17.81 10.58 -2.26
CA SER A 98 -17.21 11.89 -2.09
C SER A 98 -18.18 12.83 -1.37
N GLY A 99 -17.69 13.91 -0.75
CA GLY A 99 -18.53 14.99 -0.20
C GLY A 99 -19.48 15.66 -1.22
N LYS A 100 -19.43 15.26 -2.50
CA LYS A 100 -20.36 15.66 -3.57
C LYS A 100 -21.30 14.52 -4.03
N GLY A 101 -21.48 13.46 -3.25
CA GLY A 101 -22.48 12.40 -3.52
C GLY A 101 -22.12 11.38 -4.62
N ARG A 102 -20.98 11.53 -5.33
CA ARG A 102 -20.53 10.51 -6.29
C ARG A 102 -20.02 9.25 -5.58
N SER A 103 -20.55 8.09 -6.00
CA SER A 103 -20.04 6.77 -5.62
C SER A 103 -18.58 6.64 -6.05
N ARG A 104 -17.73 6.23 -5.11
CA ARG A 104 -16.29 6.03 -5.28
C ARG A 104 -16.01 4.55 -5.33
N ILE A 105 -15.51 4.09 -6.47
CA ILE A 105 -14.97 2.75 -6.59
C ILE A 105 -13.60 2.76 -5.91
N LEU A 106 -13.50 2.09 -4.76
CA LEU A 106 -12.28 2.02 -3.97
C LEU A 106 -11.08 1.50 -4.78
N ASP A 107 -11.36 0.60 -5.71
CA ASP A 107 -10.39 0.02 -6.66
C ASP A 107 -9.82 1.05 -7.64
N GLN A 108 -10.42 2.25 -7.74
CA GLN A 108 -9.97 3.35 -8.59
C GLN A 108 -9.37 4.51 -7.78
N LEU A 109 -9.44 4.47 -6.44
CA LEU A 109 -8.91 5.54 -5.62
C LEU A 109 -7.38 5.50 -5.62
N SER A 110 -6.80 6.64 -5.97
CA SER A 110 -5.37 6.85 -5.83
C SER A 110 -4.99 6.84 -4.36
N LEU A 111 -3.81 6.29 -4.05
CA LEU A 111 -3.31 6.29 -2.69
C LEU A 111 -3.09 7.69 -2.11
N ARG A 112 -2.88 8.70 -2.97
CA ARG A 112 -2.79 10.10 -2.54
C ARG A 112 -4.11 10.56 -1.92
N THR A 113 -5.23 10.22 -2.55
CA THR A 113 -6.58 10.53 -2.06
C THR A 113 -6.81 9.94 -0.66
N LEU A 114 -6.44 8.67 -0.47
CA LEU A 114 -6.65 7.98 0.81
C LEU A 114 -5.72 8.46 1.91
N ALA A 115 -4.49 8.86 1.58
CA ALA A 115 -3.59 9.48 2.54
C ALA A 115 -4.15 10.81 3.08
N TYR A 116 -4.86 11.58 2.25
CA TYR A 116 -5.57 12.78 2.69
C TYR A 116 -6.80 12.46 3.54
N GLU A 117 -7.65 11.52 3.11
CA GLU A 117 -8.85 11.14 3.88
C GLU A 117 -8.52 10.58 5.25
N ARG A 118 -7.46 9.77 5.35
CA ARG A 118 -6.98 9.30 6.65
C ARG A 118 -6.53 10.45 7.55
N LYS A 119 -5.87 11.49 7.01
CA LYS A 119 -5.51 12.68 7.82
C LYS A 119 -6.77 13.38 8.34
N ALA A 120 -7.83 13.42 7.54
CA ALA A 120 -9.11 14.01 7.95
C ALA A 120 -9.85 13.18 9.03
N LEU A 121 -9.67 11.85 9.07
CA LEU A 121 -10.28 10.98 10.10
C LEU A 121 -9.63 11.09 11.49
N HIS A 122 -8.45 11.72 11.60
CA HIS A 122 -7.69 11.85 12.84
C HIS A 122 -7.54 13.31 13.31
N ASN A 123 -8.26 14.24 12.68
CA ASN A 123 -8.42 15.63 13.11
C ASN A 123 -9.86 15.83 13.57
#